data_AF-A0A954T4S2-F1
#
_entry.id   AF-A0A954T4S2-F1
#
_cell.length_a   1.000
_cell.length_b   1.000
_cell.length_c   1.000
_cell.angle_alpha   90.00
_cell.angle_beta   90.00
_cell.angle_gamma   90.00
#
_symmetry.space_group_name_H-M   'P 1'
#
loop_
_entity.id
_entity.type
_entity.pdbx_description
1 polymer ?
#
loop_
_entity_poly.entity_id
_entity_poly.type
_entity_poly.pdbx_seq_one_letter_code
_entity_poly.pdbx_strand_id
1 'polypeptide(L)'
;ETLQEMRHYGLHRHFTGGTSVLMFGGGMQRGLLYGATAPERPCVAITSPVTITDLHATIFTAMGISPKTAFEVERRPFYVTKDGTGQPVLELFA
;
A
#
# COMPACT_ATOMS: atom_id res chain seq x y z
N GLU A 1 9.90 -13.14 -15.45
CA GLU A 1 9.95 -14.54 -15.94
C GLU A 1 8.76 -14.75 -16.85
N THR A 2 8.98 -15.29 -18.05
CA THR A 2 7.92 -15.61 -19.02
C THR A 2 7.06 -16.80 -18.56
N LEU A 3 5.90 -17.02 -19.19
CA LEU A 3 4.97 -18.11 -18.87
C LEU A 3 5.59 -19.49 -19.18
N GLN A 4 6.26 -20.09 -18.19
CA GLN A 4 6.95 -21.39 -18.37
C GLN A 4 6.10 -22.63 -18.12
N GLU A 5 4.95 -22.51 -17.44
CA GLU A 5 4.14 -23.65 -17.02
C GLU A 5 2.65 -23.36 -17.25
N MET A 6 1.85 -24.39 -17.50
CA MET A 6 0.39 -24.25 -17.71
C MET A 6 -0.32 -23.58 -16.53
N ARG A 7 0.16 -23.79 -15.29
CA ARG A 7 -0.39 -23.11 -14.10
C ARG A 7 -0.15 -21.60 -14.07
N HIS A 8 0.76 -21.08 -14.89
CA HIS A 8 0.97 -19.64 -15.06
C HIS A 8 -0.06 -19.03 -16.02
N TYR A 9 -0.73 -19.85 -16.83
CA TYR A 9 -1.72 -19.41 -17.81
C TYR A 9 -3.03 -18.97 -17.15
N GLY A 10 -3.59 -17.86 -17.63
CA GLY A 10 -4.86 -17.28 -17.13
C GLY A 10 -4.76 -16.55 -15.79
N LEU A 11 -3.61 -16.59 -15.11
CA LEU A 11 -3.33 -15.81 -13.89
C LEU A 11 -4.44 -15.83 -12.82
N HIS A 12 -5.17 -16.95 -12.67
CA HIS A 12 -6.32 -17.10 -11.76
C HIS A 12 -5.95 -17.15 -10.25
N ARG A 13 -4.81 -16.59 -9.85
CA ARG A 13 -4.37 -16.54 -8.45
C ARG A 13 -4.62 -15.16 -7.86
N HIS A 14 -4.79 -15.11 -6.54
CA HIS A 14 -4.68 -13.85 -5.81
C HIS A 14 -3.23 -13.34 -5.94
N PHE A 15 -3.05 -12.25 -6.66
CA PHE A 15 -1.75 -11.59 -6.81
C PHE A 15 -1.38 -10.92 -5.50
N THR A 16 -0.63 -11.61 -4.65
CA THR A 16 -0.21 -11.09 -3.34
C THR A 16 0.96 -10.11 -3.44
N GLY A 17 1.63 -10.04 -4.60
CA GLY A 17 2.81 -9.21 -4.82
C GLY A 17 2.53 -7.77 -5.29
N GLY A 18 1.28 -7.44 -5.61
CA GLY A 18 0.90 -6.13 -6.12
C GLY A 18 -0.62 -5.93 -6.12
N THR A 19 -1.05 -4.72 -5.83
CA THR A 19 -2.45 -4.30 -5.87
C THR A 19 -2.54 -2.88 -6.42
N SER A 20 -3.73 -2.47 -6.86
CA SER A 20 -4.02 -1.10 -7.28
C SER A 20 -5.04 -0.50 -6.32
N VAL A 21 -4.75 0.72 -5.85
CA VAL A 21 -5.61 1.46 -4.92
C VAL A 21 -5.97 2.79 -5.55
N LEU A 22 -7.28 3.07 -5.64
CA LEU A 22 -7.77 4.38 -6.02
C LEU A 22 -7.99 5.22 -4.77
N MET A 23 -7.37 6.39 -4.71
CA MET A 23 -7.51 7.36 -3.64
C MET A 23 -8.12 8.66 -4.18
N PHE A 24 -9.06 9.25 -3.45
CA PHE A 24 -9.65 10.56 -3.78
C PHE A 24 -10.04 11.32 -2.51
N GLY A 25 -9.94 12.65 -2.54
CA GLY A 25 -10.14 13.48 -1.35
C GLY A 25 -8.95 13.43 -0.39
N GLY A 26 -9.12 13.94 0.85
CA GLY A 26 -8.08 13.86 1.89
C GLY A 26 -6.73 14.53 1.55
N GLY A 27 -6.74 15.52 0.64
CA GLY A 27 -5.52 16.21 0.18
C GLY A 27 -4.73 15.46 -0.89
N MET A 28 -5.24 14.38 -1.47
CA MET A 28 -4.56 13.64 -2.54
C MET A 28 -4.44 14.45 -3.83
N GLN A 29 -3.30 14.30 -4.52
CA GLN A 29 -3.06 14.92 -5.82
C GLN A 29 -4.06 14.41 -6.86
N ARG A 30 -4.60 15.34 -7.65
CA ARG A 30 -5.51 15.00 -8.74
C ARG A 30 -4.74 14.51 -9.95
N GLY A 31 -5.16 13.37 -10.51
CA GLY A 31 -4.64 12.84 -11.77
C GLY A 31 -3.23 12.24 -11.68
N LEU A 32 -2.74 11.99 -10.46
CA LEU A 32 -1.46 11.32 -10.22
C LEU A 32 -1.60 9.81 -10.41
N LEU A 33 -0.72 9.23 -11.24
CA LEU A 33 -0.44 7.80 -11.25
C LEU A 33 0.87 7.57 -10.50
N TYR A 34 0.82 6.84 -9.39
CA TYR A 34 1.98 6.59 -8.54
C TYR A 34 2.39 5.12 -8.56
N GLY A 35 3.63 4.86 -8.97
CA GLY A 35 4.20 3.53 -9.06
C GLY A 35 3.68 2.70 -10.23
N ALA A 36 4.18 1.47 -10.34
CA ALA A 36 3.80 0.51 -11.37
C ALA A 36 4.10 -0.92 -10.92
N THR A 37 3.30 -1.87 -11.40
CA THR A 37 3.59 -3.31 -11.28
C THR A 37 4.21 -3.84 -12.56
N ALA A 38 4.91 -4.97 -12.46
CA ALA A 38 5.48 -5.64 -13.63
C ALA A 38 4.37 -6.01 -14.64
N PRO A 39 4.55 -5.73 -15.95
CA PRO A 39 3.55 -6.03 -16.98
C PRO A 39 3.35 -7.53 -17.19
N GLU A 40 4.32 -8.34 -16.74
CA GLU A 40 4.29 -9.80 -16.77
C GLU A 40 4.61 -10.36 -15.38
N ARG A 41 4.48 -11.69 -15.24
CA ARG A 41 4.82 -12.41 -14.01
C ARG A 41 6.23 -12.01 -13.51
N PRO A 42 6.39 -11.67 -12.22
CA PRO A 42 5.48 -11.96 -11.10
C PRO A 42 4.42 -10.90 -10.77
N CYS A 43 4.22 -9.87 -11.62
CA CYS A 43 3.23 -8.80 -11.41
C CYS A 43 3.39 -8.07 -10.07
N VAL A 44 4.63 -7.98 -9.56
CA VAL A 44 4.98 -7.27 -8.32
C VAL A 44 5.15 -5.78 -8.56
N ALA A 45 5.03 -4.96 -7.53
CA ALA A 45 5.38 -3.54 -7.61
C ALA A 45 6.88 -3.36 -7.92
N ILE A 46 7.19 -2.69 -9.04
CA ILE A 46 8.57 -2.48 -9.53
C ILE A 46 8.98 -1.00 -9.51
N THR A 47 8.03 -0.09 -9.43
CA THR A 47 8.28 1.36 -9.37
C THR A 47 7.56 1.93 -8.16
N SER A 48 8.28 2.70 -7.34
CA SER A 48 7.79 3.34 -6.11
C SER A 48 6.87 2.43 -5.27
N PRO A 49 7.35 1.25 -4.84
CA PRO A 49 6.51 0.28 -4.14
C PRO A 49 6.02 0.86 -2.81
N VAL A 50 4.72 0.71 -2.54
CA VAL A 50 4.08 1.13 -1.28
C VAL A 50 3.71 -0.11 -0.49
N THR A 51 4.22 -0.22 0.74
CA THR A 51 3.84 -1.31 1.63
C THR A 51 2.44 -1.09 2.20
N ILE A 52 1.76 -2.15 2.64
CA ILE A 52 0.44 -2.02 3.29
C ILE A 52 0.52 -1.15 4.54
N THR A 53 1.62 -1.24 5.28
CA THR A 53 1.85 -0.43 6.49
C THR A 53 1.95 1.07 6.14
N ASP A 54 2.65 1.42 5.08
CA ASP A 54 2.82 2.81 4.62
C ASP A 54 1.54 3.35 3.94
N LEU A 55 0.80 2.49 3.26
CA LEU A 55 -0.54 2.82 2.75
C LEU A 55 -1.48 3.20 3.90
N HIS A 56 -1.54 2.38 4.96
CA HIS A 56 -2.34 2.71 6.15
C HIS A 56 -1.86 4.02 6.79
N ALA A 57 -0.54 4.22 6.93
CA ALA A 57 0.01 5.48 7.44
C ALA A 57 -0.40 6.70 6.60
N THR A 58 -0.42 6.55 5.28
CA THR A 58 -0.87 7.58 4.33
C THR A 58 -2.35 7.91 4.56
N ILE A 59 -3.21 6.89 4.67
CA ILE A 59 -4.65 7.08 4.93
C ILE A 59 -4.88 7.79 6.27
N PHE A 60 -4.21 7.36 7.35
CA PHE A 60 -4.35 8.03 8.65
C PHE A 60 -3.90 9.48 8.60
N THR A 61 -2.78 9.75 7.92
CA THR A 61 -2.28 11.12 7.74
C THR A 61 -3.29 11.99 6.98
N ALA A 62 -3.91 11.46 5.91
CA ALA A 62 -4.97 12.15 5.17
C ALA A 62 -6.22 12.45 6.03
N MET A 63 -6.47 11.65 7.06
CA MET A 63 -7.53 11.86 8.04
C MET A 63 -7.13 12.77 9.21
N GLY A 64 -5.89 13.29 9.23
CA GLY A 64 -5.37 14.08 10.35
C GLY A 64 -5.01 13.26 11.60
N ILE A 65 -4.87 11.93 11.45
CA ILE A 65 -4.52 11.00 12.54
C ILE A 65 -3.04 10.66 12.42
N SER A 66 -2.32 10.73 13.54
CA SER A 66 -0.91 10.31 13.56
C SER A 66 -0.79 8.81 13.25
N PRO A 67 0.10 8.39 12.33
CA PRO A 67 0.37 6.96 12.08
C PRO A 67 0.87 6.19 13.32
N LYS A 68 1.35 6.92 14.34
CA LYS A 68 1.81 6.40 15.64
C LYS A 68 0.71 6.35 16.70
N THR A 69 -0.52 6.72 16.34
CA THR A 69 -1.65 6.65 17.28
C THR A 69 -1.78 5.22 17.80
N ALA A 70 -1.91 5.08 19.11
CA ALA A 70 -2.03 3.81 19.78
C ALA A 70 -3.11 3.88 20.85
N PHE A 71 -3.75 2.75 21.09
CA PHE A 71 -4.71 2.57 22.18
C PHE A 71 -4.16 1.55 23.16
N GLU A 72 -4.31 1.80 24.45
CA GLU A 72 -3.90 0.83 25.47
C GLU A 72 -4.97 -0.26 25.59
N VAL A 73 -4.58 -1.50 25.31
CA VAL A 73 -5.42 -2.69 25.44
C VAL A 73 -4.68 -3.66 26.35
N GLU A 74 -5.27 -4.03 27.48
CA GLU A 74 -4.67 -4.95 28.45
C GLU A 74 -3.23 -4.54 28.86
N ARG A 75 -2.99 -3.25 29.10
CA ARG A 75 -1.68 -2.68 29.47
C ARG A 75 -0.60 -2.79 28.39
N ARG A 76 -0.99 -2.98 27.13
CA ARG A 76 -0.10 -3.01 25.96
C ARG A 76 -0.58 -2.01 24.90
N PRO A 77 0.33 -1.26 24.24
CA PRO A 77 -0.06 -0.36 23.16
C PRO A 77 -0.43 -1.15 21.89
N PHE A 78 -1.62 -0.90 21.36
CA PHE A 78 -2.06 -1.36 20.04
C PHE A 78 -2.03 -0.18 19.06
N TYR A 79 -1.08 -0.21 18.14
CA TYR A 79 -0.90 0.83 17.14
C TYR A 79 -1.86 0.67 15.96
N VAL A 80 -2.26 1.80 15.37
CA VAL A 80 -3.11 1.83 14.17
C VAL A 80 -2.36 1.41 12.90
N THR A 81 -1.03 1.51 12.89
CA THR A 81 -0.15 0.92 11.88
C THR A 81 0.73 -0.16 12.52
N LYS A 82 1.31 -1.05 11.71
CA LYS A 82 2.19 -2.12 12.22
C LYS A 82 3.30 -1.51 13.10
N ASP A 83 3.22 -1.78 14.39
CA ASP A 83 4.13 -1.29 15.44
C ASP A 83 4.31 0.24 15.49
N GLY A 84 3.41 1.02 14.88
CA GLY A 84 3.55 2.48 14.79
C GLY A 84 4.70 2.95 13.87
N THR A 85 5.20 2.08 13.00
CA THR A 85 6.40 2.34 12.17
C THR A 85 6.09 2.80 10.76
N GLY A 86 4.81 2.80 10.37
CA GLY A 86 4.40 3.18 9.03
C GLY A 86 4.74 4.63 8.68
N GLN A 87 5.24 4.84 7.47
CA GLN A 87 5.59 6.15 6.95
C GLN A 87 4.59 6.55 5.86
N PRO A 88 3.95 7.72 5.97
CA PRO A 88 3.06 8.18 4.92
C PRO A 88 3.84 8.50 3.64
N VAL A 89 3.28 8.13 2.50
CA VAL A 89 3.84 8.46 1.18
C VAL A 89 3.45 9.90 0.84
N LEU A 90 4.29 10.84 1.26
CA LEU A 90 4.01 12.28 1.16
C LEU A 90 3.86 12.77 -0.28
N GLU A 91 4.49 12.09 -1.24
CA GLU A 91 4.40 12.38 -2.68
C GLU A 91 2.98 12.25 -3.24
N LEU A 92 2.07 11.57 -2.53
CA LEU A 92 0.67 11.43 -2.92
C LEU A 92 -0.19 12.66 -2.60
N PHE A 93 0.29 13.58 -1.75
CA PHE A 93 -0.45 14.76 -1.29
C PHE A 93 -0.16 15.99 -2.16
N ALA A 94 -1.17 16.86 -2.31
CA ALA A 94 -1.13 18.10 -3.09
C ALA A 94 -0.49 19.29 -2.36
#